data_AF-A0A4Y2SLR2-F1
#
_entry.id   AF-A0A4Y2SLR2-F1
#
_cell.length_a   1.000
_cell.length_b   1.000
_cell.length_c   1.000
_cell.angle_alpha   90.00
_cell.angle_beta   90.00
_cell.angle_gamma   90.00
#
_symmetry.space_group_name_H-M   'P 1'
#
loop_
_entity.id
_entity.type
_entity.pdbx_description
1 polymer ?
#
loop_
_entity_poly.entity_id
_entity_poly.type
_entity_poly.pdbx_seq_one_letter_code
_entity_poly.pdbx_strand_id
1 'polypeptide(L)'
;MSRRSKEIVSSDKAFVFYKQLIETPLNHGSLARRSCGKNTFIRQYVYGKRCNLAMRGTISADSELEPCQITVPIKLSYLLGQHVLVNRMPSLQPENVIELKVFKTWKYDCFGLPLEILESLHADFDGDEINVWIIQNYQSQAECAFLLSSKYEMGSKTIGLKLSPCQDMLVVFYMNYDKINFLPYKHPKKDLKKTFRTIYDLYGSAKTYECFNEMRKYYLYVLNNERVFSITLKEFKNLIKLAKKYKTFDQFEKNATEGDLIIQVKSGAKGSLYHLYQMVKCVGPQDNGHVKSSYWEGLNPWEAVLHAKTSYYALLQSGKIWEPGYSYSKNVFNLQGLHVDYLGRLIDGEIMIENSVLDTMDSSIILSDDAFVEILNTTLKTPYKKRSN
;
A
#
# COMPACT_ATOMS: atom_id res chain seq x y z
N MET A 1 -1.14 42.55 -12.30
CA MET A 1 0.32 42.52 -12.00
C MET A 1 0.53 42.92 -10.54
N SER A 2 0.59 41.94 -9.63
CA SER A 2 0.76 42.21 -8.19
C SER A 2 2.20 42.59 -7.87
N ARG A 3 2.37 43.74 -7.22
CA ARG A 3 3.64 44.22 -6.66
C ARG A 3 4.20 43.18 -5.68
N ARG A 4 5.23 42.42 -6.08
CA ARG A 4 6.13 41.76 -5.13
C ARG A 4 6.96 42.86 -4.47
N SER A 5 6.75 43.09 -3.19
CA SER A 5 7.58 43.98 -2.37
C SER A 5 9.04 43.49 -2.46
N LYS A 6 9.94 44.39 -2.87
CA LYS A 6 11.40 44.23 -2.76
C LYS A 6 11.86 44.53 -1.33
N GLU A 7 11.16 43.98 -0.34
CA GLU A 7 11.66 44.01 1.03
C GLU A 7 12.47 42.72 1.21
N ILE A 8 13.79 42.86 1.15
CA ILE A 8 14.71 41.84 1.66
C ILE A 8 14.45 41.82 3.16
N VAL A 9 13.61 40.89 3.61
CA VAL A 9 13.44 40.59 5.03
C VAL A 9 14.84 40.29 5.59
N SER A 10 15.24 41.04 6.62
CA SER A 10 16.50 40.83 7.33
C SER A 10 16.63 39.37 7.71
N SER A 11 17.86 38.84 7.67
CA SER A 11 18.15 37.47 8.06
C SER A 11 18.02 37.29 9.58
N ASP A 12 16.85 37.53 10.15
CA ASP A 12 16.49 37.04 11.47
C ASP A 12 16.15 35.55 11.36
N LYS A 13 17.10 34.79 10.82
CA LYS A 13 17.11 33.33 10.93
C LYS A 13 17.40 33.01 12.39
N ALA A 14 16.32 32.88 13.16
CA ALA A 14 16.22 32.21 14.45
C ALA A 14 17.51 32.23 15.27
N PHE A 15 17.66 33.23 16.13
CA PHE A 15 18.72 33.32 17.15
C PHE A 15 18.93 31.97 17.87
N VAL A 16 17.86 31.19 18.07
CA VAL A 16 17.90 29.83 18.65
C VAL A 16 18.73 28.84 17.83
N PHE A 17 18.62 28.85 16.50
CA PHE A 17 19.35 27.92 15.64
C PHE A 17 20.84 28.26 15.62
N TYR A 18 21.17 29.56 15.58
CA TYR A 18 22.55 30.04 15.62
C TYR A 18 23.17 29.82 17.01
N LYS A 19 22.39 30.05 18.07
CA LYS A 19 22.79 29.85 19.48
C LYS A 19 23.01 28.38 19.82
N GLN A 20 22.15 27.46 19.35
CA GLN A 20 22.40 26.01 19.48
C GLN A 20 23.67 25.55 18.76
N LEU A 21 24.01 26.20 17.64
CA LEU A 21 25.24 25.95 16.87
C LEU A 21 26.50 26.40 17.63
N ILE A 22 26.40 27.47 18.41
CA ILE A 22 27.51 28.04 19.19
C ILE A 22 27.64 27.40 20.57
N GLU A 23 26.52 27.09 21.25
CA GLU A 23 26.48 26.67 22.65
C GLU A 23 26.58 25.15 22.85
N THR A 24 26.49 24.35 21.80
CA THR A 24 26.72 22.90 21.94
C THR A 24 28.21 22.65 22.20
N PRO A 25 28.58 22.05 23.36
CA PRO A 25 29.98 21.78 23.67
C PRO A 25 30.56 20.86 22.59
N LEU A 26 31.57 21.37 21.88
CA LEU A 26 32.11 20.85 20.63
C LEU A 26 32.93 19.56 20.79
N ASN A 27 32.38 18.52 21.42
CA ASN A 27 33.04 17.20 21.58
C ASN A 27 32.90 16.30 20.33
N HIS A 28 33.06 16.87 19.13
CA HIS A 28 32.84 16.15 17.86
C HIS A 28 34.04 16.19 16.89
N GLY A 29 35.27 16.25 17.40
CA GLY A 29 36.48 16.09 16.59
C GLY A 29 36.73 17.23 15.57
N SER A 30 37.63 16.96 14.60
CA SER A 30 38.10 17.94 13.60
C SER A 30 37.01 18.36 12.60
N LEU A 31 37.16 19.55 11.98
CA LEU A 31 36.25 20.06 10.94
C LEU A 31 36.04 19.07 9.79
N ALA A 32 37.09 18.35 9.37
CA ALA A 32 37.00 17.31 8.35
C ALA A 32 36.12 16.12 8.79
N ARG A 33 36.12 15.78 10.09
CA ARG A 33 35.26 14.73 10.64
C ARG A 33 33.80 15.17 10.74
N ARG A 34 33.53 16.48 10.69
CA ARG A 34 32.17 17.06 10.65
C ARG A 34 31.60 17.18 9.25
N SER A 35 32.45 17.25 8.22
CA SER A 35 32.03 17.32 6.81
C SER A 35 31.80 15.95 6.18
N CYS A 36 32.45 14.89 6.68
CA CYS A 36 32.39 13.53 6.13
C CYS A 36 31.73 12.51 7.07
N GLY A 37 30.86 11.65 6.53
CA GLY A 37 30.25 10.52 7.25
C GLY A 37 28.74 10.63 7.54
N LYS A 38 28.22 9.66 8.31
CA LYS A 38 26.77 9.56 8.64
C LYS A 38 26.32 10.58 9.69
N ASN A 39 27.18 10.90 10.66
CA ASN A 39 26.89 11.83 11.76
C ASN A 39 27.35 13.26 11.44
N THR A 40 27.36 13.61 10.15
CA THR A 40 27.76 14.95 9.71
C THR A 40 26.67 15.95 10.01
N PHE A 41 27.09 17.19 10.23
CA PHE A 41 26.18 18.30 10.47
C PHE A 41 25.18 18.46 9.31
N ILE A 42 25.64 18.31 8.07
CA ILE A 42 24.79 18.44 6.87
C ILE A 42 23.69 17.36 6.87
N ARG A 43 24.01 16.10 7.20
CA ARG A 43 23.00 15.05 7.24
C ARG A 43 21.99 15.22 8.38
N GLN A 44 22.46 15.62 9.57
CA GLN A 44 21.61 15.73 10.75
C GLN A 44 20.79 17.03 10.83
N TYR A 45 21.30 18.12 10.26
CA TYR A 45 20.70 19.45 10.41
C TYR A 45 20.38 20.13 9.09
N VAL A 46 20.64 19.52 7.94
CA VAL A 46 20.18 20.05 6.64
C VAL A 46 19.22 19.07 5.98
N TYR A 47 19.64 17.81 5.80
CA TYR A 47 18.81 16.78 5.16
C TYR A 47 17.72 16.21 6.08
N GLY A 48 18.08 15.74 7.28
CA GLY A 48 17.14 15.03 8.17
C GLY A 48 16.93 15.74 9.49
N LYS A 49 15.96 16.67 9.56
CA LYS A 49 15.64 17.41 10.79
C LYS A 49 14.49 16.76 11.56
N ARG A 50 14.51 16.90 12.89
CA ARG A 50 13.33 16.65 13.73
C ARG A 50 12.35 17.81 13.58
N CYS A 51 11.06 17.50 13.58
CA CYS A 51 9.99 18.47 13.42
C CYS A 51 9.07 18.46 14.65
N ASN A 52 8.56 19.63 15.01
CA ASN A 52 7.80 19.81 16.26
C ASN A 52 6.34 19.32 16.14
N LEU A 53 5.71 19.51 14.97
CA LEU A 53 4.30 19.20 14.73
C LEU A 53 4.10 17.80 14.15
N ALA A 54 4.73 16.83 14.80
CA ALA A 54 4.65 15.43 14.44
C ALA A 54 4.40 14.59 15.70
N MET A 55 3.71 13.48 15.53
CA MET A 55 3.40 12.53 16.58
C MET A 55 3.62 11.12 16.06
N ARG A 56 3.84 10.18 16.98
CA ARG A 56 4.08 8.77 16.67
C ARG A 56 3.31 7.92 17.65
N GLY A 57 2.73 6.83 17.17
CA GLY A 57 1.93 5.93 17.98
C GLY A 57 1.52 4.68 17.24
N THR A 58 1.07 3.68 18.00
CA THR A 58 0.61 2.40 17.47
C THR A 58 -0.72 2.55 16.73
N ILE A 59 -0.97 1.65 15.78
CA ILE A 59 -2.23 1.63 15.02
C ILE A 59 -3.17 0.52 15.49
N SER A 60 -4.46 0.77 15.32
CA SER A 60 -5.53 -0.19 15.54
C SER A 60 -6.56 -0.09 14.42
N ALA A 61 -7.23 -1.19 14.11
CA ALA A 61 -8.29 -1.21 13.12
C ALA A 61 -9.50 -0.42 13.63
N ASP A 62 -10.10 0.38 12.74
CA ASP A 62 -11.39 1.04 12.98
C ASP A 62 -12.28 0.88 11.74
N SER A 63 -13.27 0.00 11.85
CA SER A 63 -14.15 -0.37 10.74
C SER A 63 -15.15 0.71 10.38
N GLU A 64 -15.46 1.64 11.30
CA GLU A 64 -16.46 2.69 11.09
C GLU A 64 -15.96 3.86 10.24
N LEU A 65 -14.64 3.99 10.07
CA LEU A 65 -14.05 5.08 9.29
C LEU A 65 -14.31 4.92 7.79
N GLU A 66 -14.32 6.02 7.04
CA GLU A 66 -14.13 5.94 5.60
C GLU A 66 -12.63 5.78 5.27
N PRO A 67 -12.27 5.29 4.07
CA PRO A 67 -10.85 5.05 3.72
C PRO A 67 -9.93 6.29 3.79
N CYS A 68 -10.47 7.51 3.72
CA CYS A 68 -9.69 8.75 3.83
C CYS A 68 -9.76 9.41 5.22
N GLN A 69 -10.21 8.67 6.23
CA GLN A 69 -10.41 9.17 7.58
C GLN A 69 -9.46 8.49 8.58
N ILE A 70 -9.19 9.18 9.68
CA ILE A 70 -8.42 8.67 10.81
C ILE A 70 -9.12 8.98 12.14
N THR A 71 -9.04 8.03 13.07
CA THR A 71 -9.42 8.23 14.47
C THR A 71 -8.19 8.55 15.31
N VAL A 72 -8.28 9.58 16.14
CA VAL A 72 -7.18 9.99 17.03
C VAL A 72 -7.53 9.81 18.51
N PRO A 73 -6.54 9.66 19.40
CA PRO A 73 -6.77 9.70 20.85
C PRO A 73 -7.51 10.96 21.31
N ILE A 74 -8.33 10.84 22.36
CA ILE A 74 -9.15 11.96 22.88
C ILE A 74 -8.32 13.18 23.31
N LYS A 75 -7.06 12.96 23.71
CA LYS A 75 -6.08 14.03 24.03
C LYS A 75 -5.83 14.96 22.84
N LEU A 76 -6.13 14.51 21.62
CA LEU A 76 -5.94 15.22 20.36
C LEU A 76 -7.26 15.70 19.74
N SER A 77 -8.30 15.88 20.56
CA SER A 77 -9.62 16.33 20.08
C SER A 77 -9.60 17.67 19.35
N TYR A 78 -8.62 18.54 19.62
CA TYR A 78 -8.42 19.80 18.90
C TYR A 78 -8.05 19.62 17.42
N LEU A 79 -7.67 18.41 16.99
CA LEU A 79 -7.39 18.08 15.59
C LEU A 79 -8.64 17.64 14.82
N LEU A 80 -9.81 17.51 15.46
CA LEU A 80 -11.04 17.09 14.79
C LEU A 80 -11.35 17.97 13.57
N GLY A 81 -11.60 17.31 12.43
CA GLY A 81 -11.87 17.96 11.15
C GLY A 81 -10.64 18.44 10.38
N GLN A 82 -9.43 18.37 10.96
CA GLN A 82 -8.19 18.77 10.28
C GLN A 82 -7.63 17.67 9.38
N HIS A 83 -6.81 18.08 8.41
CA HIS A 83 -6.06 17.20 7.52
C HIS A 83 -4.69 16.90 8.14
N VAL A 84 -4.32 15.63 8.15
CA VAL A 84 -3.03 15.16 8.65
C VAL A 84 -2.35 14.26 7.62
N LEU A 85 -1.02 14.27 7.61
CA LEU A 85 -0.25 13.30 6.82
C LEU A 85 0.13 12.13 7.69
N VAL A 86 -0.03 10.93 7.16
CA VAL A 86 0.33 9.69 7.80
C VAL A 86 1.41 8.99 7.00
N ASN A 87 2.42 8.48 7.69
CA ASN A 87 3.48 7.68 7.09
C ASN A 87 3.92 6.57 8.06
N ARG A 88 4.15 5.36 7.54
CA ARG A 88 4.82 4.27 8.28
C ARG A 88 6.28 4.21 7.84
N MET A 89 7.20 4.26 8.81
CA MET A 89 8.62 4.07 8.51
C MET A 89 8.96 2.58 8.43
N PRO A 90 9.77 2.13 7.46
CA PRO A 90 10.42 2.91 6.40
C PRO A 90 9.48 3.19 5.20
N SER A 91 9.51 4.41 4.68
CA SER A 91 8.82 4.78 3.44
C SER A 91 9.69 4.42 2.22
N LEU A 92 9.20 3.56 1.35
CA LEU A 92 9.90 3.11 0.14
C LEU A 92 9.45 3.85 -1.11
N GLN A 93 8.20 4.30 -1.11
CA GLN A 93 7.51 4.91 -2.23
C GLN A 93 6.85 6.21 -1.77
N PRO A 94 6.71 7.21 -2.67
CA PRO A 94 6.00 8.46 -2.36
C PRO A 94 4.59 8.23 -1.80
N GLU A 95 3.92 7.18 -2.26
CA GLU A 95 2.54 6.83 -1.90
C GLU A 95 2.40 6.25 -0.49
N ASN A 96 3.51 5.92 0.20
CA ASN A 96 3.47 5.57 1.62
C ASN A 96 3.17 6.79 2.51
N VAL A 97 3.13 8.01 1.95
CA VAL A 97 2.67 9.22 2.64
C VAL A 97 1.26 9.56 2.17
N ILE A 98 0.29 9.42 3.07
CA ILE A 98 -1.13 9.52 2.75
C ILE A 98 -1.75 10.66 3.54
N GLU A 99 -2.63 11.43 2.91
CA GLU A 99 -3.47 12.41 3.60
C GLU A 99 -4.71 11.72 4.17
N LEU A 100 -5.01 11.97 5.45
CA LEU A 100 -6.23 11.52 6.10
C LEU A 100 -6.86 12.68 6.86
N LYS A 101 -8.20 12.72 6.85
CA LYS A 101 -8.97 13.67 7.65
C LYS A 101 -9.30 13.10 9.02
N VAL A 102 -9.02 13.86 10.08
CA VAL A 102 -9.35 13.47 11.45
C VAL A 102 -10.87 13.52 11.63
N PHE A 103 -11.50 12.35 11.73
CA PHE A 103 -12.97 12.25 11.73
C PHE A 103 -13.55 12.19 13.14
N LYS A 104 -13.02 11.30 13.99
CA LYS A 104 -13.49 11.11 15.35
C LYS A 104 -12.32 10.95 16.32
N THR A 105 -12.65 10.97 17.59
CA THR A 105 -11.72 10.65 18.68
C THR A 105 -12.20 9.44 19.44
N TRP A 106 -11.27 8.73 20.10
CA TRP A 106 -11.62 7.64 21.01
C TRP A 106 -10.78 7.63 22.29
N LYS A 107 -11.18 6.80 23.25
CA LYS A 107 -10.54 6.73 24.58
C LYS A 107 -9.16 6.09 24.57
N TYR A 108 -8.80 5.37 23.51
CA TYR A 108 -7.56 4.61 23.43
C TYR A 108 -6.38 5.50 23.01
N ASP A 109 -5.19 5.19 23.52
CA ASP A 109 -3.93 5.89 23.22
C ASP A 109 -3.26 5.35 21.94
N CYS A 110 -4.05 5.11 20.88
CA CYS A 110 -3.58 4.65 19.58
C CYS A 110 -4.32 5.36 18.44
N PHE A 111 -3.82 5.25 17.21
CA PHE A 111 -4.49 5.76 16.02
C PHE A 111 -5.40 4.70 15.42
N GLY A 112 -6.63 5.07 15.10
CA GLY A 112 -7.56 4.18 14.39
C GLY A 112 -7.45 4.39 12.90
N LEU A 113 -7.15 3.34 12.15
CA LEU A 113 -7.03 3.36 10.70
C LEU A 113 -8.06 2.43 10.04
N PRO A 114 -8.56 2.81 8.84
CA PRO A 114 -9.27 1.87 7.98
C PRO A 114 -8.32 0.74 7.53
N LEU A 115 -8.87 -0.46 7.32
CA LEU A 115 -8.08 -1.62 6.89
C LEU A 115 -7.54 -1.47 5.45
N GLU A 116 -8.23 -0.68 4.63
CA GLU A 116 -8.05 -0.57 3.19
C GLU A 116 -6.82 0.24 2.78
N ILE A 117 -6.26 1.03 3.70
CA ILE A 117 -5.04 1.83 3.48
C ILE A 117 -3.77 1.11 3.92
N LEU A 118 -3.89 -0.02 4.63
CA LEU A 118 -2.74 -0.71 5.22
C LEU A 118 -1.77 -1.23 4.18
N GLU A 119 -2.27 -1.73 3.04
CA GLU A 119 -1.43 -2.23 1.95
C GLU A 119 -0.53 -1.11 1.39
N SER A 120 -1.04 0.12 1.31
CA SER A 120 -0.30 1.30 0.88
C SER A 120 0.69 1.82 1.90
N LEU A 121 0.46 1.57 3.19
CA LEU A 121 1.44 1.86 4.26
C LEU A 121 2.39 0.67 4.50
N HIS A 122 2.18 -0.45 3.80
CA HIS A 122 2.76 -1.76 4.09
C HIS A 122 2.61 -2.20 5.56
N ALA A 123 1.60 -1.67 6.25
CA ALA A 123 1.40 -1.84 7.68
C ALA A 123 0.53 -3.05 8.01
N ASP A 124 0.66 -3.56 9.23
CA ASP A 124 -0.26 -4.52 9.83
C ASP A 124 -0.63 -4.12 11.26
N PHE A 125 -1.32 -5.00 11.99
CA PHE A 125 -1.76 -4.74 13.36
C PHE A 125 -1.03 -5.61 14.38
N ASP A 126 0.26 -5.83 14.20
CA ASP A 126 1.08 -6.64 15.11
C ASP A 126 1.86 -5.83 16.17
N GLY A 127 1.67 -4.51 16.18
CA GLY A 127 2.44 -3.56 17.01
C GLY A 127 3.08 -2.43 16.20
N ASP A 128 2.83 -2.39 14.89
CA ASP A 128 3.24 -1.31 14.00
C ASP A 128 2.89 0.09 14.51
N GLU A 129 3.82 1.02 14.28
CA GLU A 129 3.69 2.43 14.62
C GLU A 129 3.71 3.31 13.37
N ILE A 130 2.87 4.34 13.37
CA ILE A 130 2.84 5.35 12.32
C ILE A 130 3.31 6.70 12.86
N ASN A 131 3.80 7.54 11.95
CA ASN A 131 4.03 8.95 12.20
C ASN A 131 2.90 9.76 11.57
N VAL A 132 2.34 10.67 12.35
CA VAL A 132 1.31 11.61 11.92
C VAL A 132 1.86 13.03 11.98
N TRP A 133 1.68 13.79 10.91
CA TRP A 133 2.17 15.15 10.76
C TRP A 133 1.00 16.10 10.61
N ILE A 134 1.01 17.18 11.41
CA ILE A 134 -0.05 18.18 11.39
C ILE A 134 0.31 19.25 10.36
N ILE A 135 -0.61 19.52 9.43
CA ILE A 135 -0.44 20.55 8.41
C ILE A 135 -1.10 21.85 8.88
N GLN A 136 -0.32 22.93 9.08
CA GLN A 136 -0.86 24.21 9.57
C GLN A 136 -1.36 25.13 8.45
N ASN A 137 -0.61 25.27 7.37
CA ASN A 137 -0.92 26.25 6.32
C ASN A 137 -2.08 25.77 5.45
N TYR A 138 -3.08 26.63 5.21
CA TYR A 138 -4.21 26.31 4.32
C TYR A 138 -3.78 25.90 2.91
N GLN A 139 -2.73 26.54 2.36
CA GLN A 139 -2.20 26.17 1.05
C GLN A 139 -1.64 24.74 1.03
N SER A 140 -0.87 24.36 2.06
CA SER A 140 -0.33 23.02 2.20
C SER A 140 -1.41 21.98 2.51
N GLN A 141 -2.46 22.36 3.26
CA GLN A 141 -3.62 21.48 3.49
C GLN A 141 -4.34 21.19 2.17
N ALA A 142 -4.59 22.21 1.35
CA ALA A 142 -5.19 22.03 0.03
C ALA A 142 -4.30 21.16 -0.87
N GLU A 143 -3.00 21.43 -0.95
CA GLU A 143 -2.04 20.65 -1.73
C GLU A 143 -2.07 19.16 -1.33
N CYS A 144 -1.99 18.87 -0.03
CA CYS A 144 -2.03 17.50 0.48
C CYS A 144 -3.38 16.83 0.20
N ALA A 145 -4.49 17.54 0.42
CA ALA A 145 -5.83 17.00 0.20
C ALA A 145 -6.09 16.67 -1.27
N PHE A 146 -5.56 17.46 -2.23
CA PHE A 146 -5.76 17.18 -3.66
C PHE A 146 -4.77 16.14 -4.21
N LEU A 147 -3.51 16.14 -3.77
CA LEU A 147 -2.46 15.28 -4.35
C LEU A 147 -2.29 13.93 -3.63
N LEU A 148 -2.46 13.91 -2.31
CA LEU A 148 -2.14 12.72 -1.49
C LEU A 148 -3.38 11.96 -1.04
N SER A 149 -4.57 12.57 -1.10
CA SER A 149 -5.81 11.92 -0.72
C SER A 149 -6.24 10.86 -1.72
N SER A 150 -6.62 9.69 -1.22
CA SER A 150 -7.11 8.58 -2.05
C SER A 150 -8.42 8.89 -2.78
N LYS A 151 -9.16 9.92 -2.33
CA LYS A 151 -10.41 10.35 -2.97
C LYS A 151 -10.17 11.02 -4.32
N TYR A 152 -9.12 11.83 -4.42
CA TYR A 152 -8.80 12.60 -5.61
C TYR A 152 -7.76 11.89 -6.47
N GLU A 153 -6.76 11.28 -5.86
CA GLU A 153 -5.70 10.54 -6.56
C GLU A 153 -5.54 9.14 -5.98
N MET A 154 -6.28 8.18 -6.55
CA MET A 154 -6.26 6.79 -6.12
C MET A 154 -5.20 5.95 -6.84
N GLY A 155 -4.66 6.44 -7.97
CA GLY A 155 -3.67 5.73 -8.75
C GLY A 155 -2.29 5.78 -8.11
N SER A 156 -1.56 4.68 -8.25
CA SER A 156 -0.11 4.61 -8.03
C SER A 156 0.52 3.85 -9.19
N LYS A 157 1.66 4.35 -9.67
CA LYS A 157 2.45 3.71 -10.73
C LYS A 157 3.14 2.44 -10.22
N THR A 158 3.38 2.35 -8.92
CA THR A 158 4.18 1.27 -8.32
C THR A 158 3.34 0.29 -7.52
N ILE A 159 2.33 0.76 -6.78
CA ILE A 159 1.43 -0.08 -5.97
C ILE A 159 0.17 -0.48 -6.75
N GLY A 160 -0.19 0.27 -7.80
CA GLY A 160 -1.44 0.11 -8.52
C GLY A 160 -2.52 1.05 -7.97
N LEU A 161 -3.26 0.65 -6.95
CA LEU A 161 -4.26 1.51 -6.30
C LEU A 161 -3.85 1.77 -4.85
N LYS A 162 -3.96 3.03 -4.40
CA LYS A 162 -3.67 3.43 -3.01
C LYS A 162 -4.69 2.86 -2.01
N LEU A 163 -5.86 2.47 -2.48
CA LEU A 163 -6.83 1.73 -1.67
C LEU A 163 -6.89 0.32 -2.20
N SER A 164 -6.72 -0.64 -1.30
CA SER A 164 -6.80 -2.04 -1.64
C SER A 164 -7.94 -2.70 -0.86
N PRO A 165 -8.77 -3.52 -1.52
CA PRO A 165 -9.79 -4.28 -0.81
C PRO A 165 -9.16 -5.23 0.20
N CYS A 166 -9.72 -5.24 1.41
CA CYS A 166 -9.26 -6.06 2.53
C CYS A 166 -9.52 -7.55 2.34
N GLN A 167 -8.79 -8.38 3.09
CA GLN A 167 -8.90 -9.85 3.05
C GLN A 167 -10.35 -10.33 3.13
N ASP A 168 -11.12 -9.91 4.13
CA ASP A 168 -12.52 -10.35 4.28
C ASP A 168 -13.43 -9.79 3.18
N MET A 169 -13.17 -8.57 2.71
CA MET A 169 -13.91 -7.95 1.60
C MET A 169 -13.74 -8.77 0.31
N LEU A 170 -12.55 -9.33 0.07
CA LEU A 170 -12.27 -10.22 -1.07
C LEU A 170 -13.12 -11.50 -0.99
N VAL A 171 -13.20 -12.12 0.19
CA VAL A 171 -14.00 -13.34 0.41
C VAL A 171 -15.49 -13.06 0.19
N VAL A 172 -16.01 -11.98 0.77
CA VAL A 172 -17.42 -11.58 0.62
C VAL A 172 -17.77 -11.33 -0.85
N PHE A 173 -16.92 -10.61 -1.57
CA PHE A 173 -17.12 -10.36 -3.00
C PHE A 173 -17.14 -11.65 -3.82
N TYR A 174 -16.23 -12.59 -3.53
CA TYR A 174 -16.17 -13.86 -4.27
C TYR A 174 -17.45 -14.69 -4.11
N MET A 175 -18.01 -14.75 -2.91
CA MET A 175 -19.22 -15.53 -2.62
C MET A 175 -20.49 -14.84 -3.07
N ASN A 176 -20.60 -13.52 -2.89
CA ASN A 176 -21.78 -12.74 -3.26
C ASN A 176 -21.65 -12.07 -4.64
N TYR A 177 -20.74 -12.54 -5.49
CA TYR A 177 -20.41 -11.96 -6.79
C TYR A 177 -21.66 -11.66 -7.66
N ASP A 178 -22.63 -12.57 -7.68
CA ASP A 178 -23.85 -12.43 -8.49
C ASP A 178 -24.89 -11.49 -7.86
N LYS A 179 -24.85 -11.32 -6.53
CA LYS A 179 -25.76 -10.41 -5.80
C LYS A 179 -25.32 -8.95 -5.89
N ILE A 180 -24.02 -8.71 -6.12
CA ILE A 180 -23.43 -7.37 -6.17
C ILE A 180 -23.71 -6.75 -7.54
N ASN A 181 -24.68 -5.82 -7.59
CA ASN A 181 -25.14 -5.18 -8.84
C ASN A 181 -24.77 -3.69 -8.95
N PHE A 182 -24.27 -3.10 -7.86
CA PHE A 182 -23.94 -1.67 -7.82
C PHE A 182 -22.55 -1.36 -8.42
N LEU A 183 -21.70 -2.37 -8.61
CA LEU A 183 -20.41 -2.19 -9.28
C LEU A 183 -20.61 -2.09 -10.80
N PRO A 184 -20.03 -1.07 -11.46
CA PRO A 184 -20.19 -0.86 -12.90
C PRO A 184 -19.48 -1.92 -13.75
N TYR A 185 -18.44 -2.54 -13.19
CA TYR A 185 -17.70 -3.63 -13.81
C TYR A 185 -17.43 -4.72 -12.75
N LYS A 186 -17.41 -5.98 -13.17
CA LYS A 186 -17.00 -7.11 -12.34
C LYS A 186 -16.10 -8.03 -13.16
N HIS A 187 -14.89 -8.29 -12.67
CA HIS A 187 -13.93 -9.10 -13.40
C HIS A 187 -14.40 -10.57 -13.49
N PRO A 188 -14.41 -11.22 -14.68
CA PRO A 188 -14.98 -12.56 -14.87
C PRO A 188 -14.41 -13.66 -13.97
N LYS A 189 -13.15 -13.54 -13.55
CA LYS A 189 -12.49 -14.48 -12.61
C LYS A 189 -12.82 -14.21 -11.13
N LYS A 190 -13.77 -13.33 -10.82
CA LYS A 190 -14.15 -12.92 -9.45
C LYS A 190 -12.99 -12.29 -8.65
N ASP A 191 -12.12 -11.54 -9.32
CA ASP A 191 -10.98 -10.84 -8.73
C ASP A 191 -11.34 -9.38 -8.45
N LEU A 192 -11.50 -9.03 -7.17
CA LEU A 192 -11.92 -7.68 -6.77
C LEU A 192 -10.81 -6.64 -6.95
N LYS A 193 -9.53 -7.00 -6.76
CA LYS A 193 -8.41 -6.06 -6.94
C LYS A 193 -8.35 -5.60 -8.40
N LYS A 194 -8.45 -6.55 -9.33
CA LYS A 194 -8.54 -6.25 -10.77
C LYS A 194 -9.81 -5.49 -11.11
N THR A 195 -10.94 -5.89 -10.52
CA THR A 195 -12.21 -5.17 -10.71
C THR A 195 -12.07 -3.69 -10.39
N PHE A 196 -11.51 -3.33 -9.23
CA PHE A 196 -11.28 -1.93 -8.88
C PHE A 196 -10.25 -1.24 -9.76
N ARG A 197 -9.20 -1.94 -10.20
CA ARG A 197 -8.23 -1.37 -11.14
C ARG A 197 -8.88 -1.01 -12.47
N THR A 198 -9.70 -1.90 -13.01
CA THR A 198 -10.46 -1.65 -14.24
C THR A 198 -11.46 -0.51 -14.05
N ILE A 199 -12.17 -0.44 -12.92
CA ILE A 199 -13.08 0.68 -12.62
C ILE A 199 -12.33 2.02 -12.54
N TYR A 200 -11.14 2.03 -11.93
CA TYR A 200 -10.27 3.20 -11.89
C TYR A 200 -9.84 3.65 -13.28
N ASP A 201 -9.38 2.71 -14.10
CA ASP A 201 -8.94 2.99 -15.47
C ASP A 201 -10.11 3.53 -16.34
N LEU A 202 -11.34 3.05 -16.12
CA LEU A 202 -12.53 3.46 -16.89
C LEU A 202 -13.17 4.77 -16.41
N TYR A 203 -13.24 5.01 -15.10
CA TYR A 203 -14.05 6.07 -14.51
C TYR A 203 -13.27 7.05 -13.60
N GLY A 204 -11.98 6.80 -13.38
CA GLY A 204 -11.09 7.64 -12.57
C GLY A 204 -11.28 7.49 -11.05
N SER A 205 -10.51 8.27 -10.28
CA SER A 205 -10.43 8.18 -8.81
C SER A 205 -11.78 8.36 -8.10
N ALA A 206 -12.53 9.41 -8.42
CA ALA A 206 -13.72 9.79 -7.66
C ALA A 206 -14.83 8.73 -7.70
N LYS A 207 -15.14 8.22 -8.90
CA LYS A 207 -16.14 7.15 -9.09
C LYS A 207 -15.70 5.85 -8.43
N THR A 208 -14.41 5.54 -8.51
CA THR A 208 -13.86 4.32 -7.93
C THR A 208 -13.92 4.37 -6.41
N TYR A 209 -13.60 5.52 -5.81
CA TYR A 209 -13.73 5.76 -4.38
C TYR A 209 -15.18 5.57 -3.89
N GLU A 210 -16.17 6.08 -4.63
CA GLU A 210 -17.61 5.86 -4.32
C GLU A 210 -17.97 4.37 -4.35
N CYS A 211 -17.59 3.66 -5.43
CA CYS A 211 -17.83 2.21 -5.55
C CYS A 211 -17.16 1.43 -4.41
N PHE A 212 -15.97 1.87 -4.01
CA PHE A 212 -15.21 1.26 -2.93
C PHE A 212 -15.89 1.46 -1.57
N ASN A 213 -16.44 2.66 -1.30
CA ASN A 213 -17.20 2.93 -0.08
C ASN A 213 -18.52 2.12 -0.04
N GLU A 214 -19.20 1.95 -1.17
CA GLU A 214 -20.40 1.10 -1.24
C GLU A 214 -20.07 -0.39 -1.02
N MET A 215 -18.96 -0.88 -1.60
CA MET A 215 -18.43 -2.22 -1.29
C MET A 215 -18.07 -2.36 0.18
N ARG A 216 -17.55 -1.29 0.80
CA ARG A 216 -17.23 -1.23 2.24
C ARG A 216 -18.48 -1.49 3.08
N LYS A 217 -19.54 -0.71 2.84
CA LYS A 217 -20.82 -0.83 3.53
C LYS A 217 -21.44 -2.21 3.33
N TYR A 218 -21.36 -2.75 2.12
CA TYR A 218 -21.87 -4.08 1.81
C TYR A 218 -21.13 -5.17 2.57
N TYR A 219 -19.79 -5.14 2.63
CA TYR A 219 -19.06 -6.16 3.39
C TYR A 219 -19.37 -6.07 4.89
N LEU A 220 -19.48 -4.86 5.46
CA LEU A 220 -19.80 -4.69 6.88
C LEU A 220 -21.20 -5.21 7.20
N TYR A 221 -22.16 -4.98 6.31
CA TYR A 221 -23.50 -5.55 6.42
C TYR A 221 -23.47 -7.07 6.43
N VAL A 222 -22.74 -7.69 5.49
CA VAL A 222 -22.65 -9.14 5.37
C VAL A 222 -21.96 -9.74 6.59
N LEU A 223 -20.88 -9.12 7.08
CA LEU A 223 -20.12 -9.58 8.25
C LEU A 223 -20.95 -9.59 9.55
N ASN A 224 -21.87 -8.63 9.69
CA ASN A 224 -22.73 -8.54 10.88
C ASN A 224 -23.97 -9.44 10.83
N ASN A 225 -24.47 -9.79 9.63
CA ASN A 225 -25.77 -10.44 9.47
C ASN A 225 -25.70 -11.87 8.92
N GLU A 226 -24.63 -12.23 8.20
CA GLU A 226 -24.48 -13.53 7.54
C GLU A 226 -23.22 -14.25 8.05
N ARG A 227 -23.29 -15.59 8.15
CA ARG A 227 -22.08 -16.38 8.40
C ARG A 227 -21.35 -16.60 7.09
N VAL A 228 -20.27 -15.84 6.91
CA VAL A 228 -19.49 -15.79 5.67
C VAL A 228 -18.49 -16.94 5.56
N PHE A 229 -17.84 -17.29 6.66
CA PHE A 229 -16.66 -18.16 6.63
C PHE A 229 -16.55 -18.96 7.94
N SER A 230 -16.36 -20.28 7.85
CA SER A 230 -16.09 -21.12 9.02
C SER A 230 -15.23 -22.33 8.70
N ILE A 231 -13.99 -22.31 9.19
CA ILE A 231 -13.09 -23.45 9.09
C ILE A 231 -13.63 -24.58 9.97
N THR A 232 -14.10 -25.65 9.35
CA THR A 232 -14.56 -26.85 10.06
C THR A 232 -13.55 -28.00 9.94
N LEU A 233 -13.45 -28.81 10.99
CA LEU A 233 -12.61 -30.02 10.98
C LEU A 233 -13.05 -31.02 9.89
N LYS A 234 -14.34 -31.02 9.53
CA LYS A 234 -14.89 -31.84 8.44
C LYS A 234 -14.31 -31.42 7.08
N GLU A 235 -14.27 -30.13 6.83
CA GLU A 235 -13.69 -29.57 5.62
C GLU A 235 -12.20 -29.89 5.51
N PHE A 236 -11.45 -29.70 6.61
CA PHE A 236 -10.03 -30.03 6.62
C PHE A 236 -9.76 -31.51 6.36
N LYS A 237 -10.58 -32.41 6.93
CA LYS A 237 -10.51 -33.85 6.63
C LYS A 237 -10.82 -34.15 5.16
N ASN A 238 -11.73 -33.42 4.53
CA ASN A 238 -12.02 -33.57 3.11
C ASN A 238 -10.83 -33.13 2.23
N LEU A 239 -10.17 -32.02 2.60
CA LEU A 239 -8.94 -31.57 1.93
C LEU A 239 -7.84 -32.62 2.00
N ILE A 240 -7.61 -33.22 3.17
CA ILE A 240 -6.63 -34.31 3.32
C ILE A 240 -6.98 -35.50 2.41
N LYS A 241 -8.26 -35.90 2.35
CA LYS A 241 -8.71 -36.99 1.47
C LYS A 241 -8.46 -36.67 -0.01
N LEU A 242 -8.79 -35.45 -0.44
CA LEU A 242 -8.54 -34.97 -1.80
C LEU A 242 -7.04 -35.00 -2.12
N ALA A 243 -6.21 -34.48 -1.23
CA ALA A 243 -4.78 -34.45 -1.43
C ALA A 243 -4.13 -35.85 -1.42
N LYS A 244 -4.69 -36.80 -0.67
CA LYS A 244 -4.26 -38.21 -0.72
C LYS A 244 -4.63 -38.89 -2.05
N LYS A 245 -5.78 -38.53 -2.64
CA LYS A 245 -6.25 -39.05 -3.93
C LYS A 245 -5.33 -38.66 -5.10
N TYR A 246 -4.83 -37.43 -5.11
CA TYR A 246 -3.98 -36.92 -6.19
C TYR A 246 -2.49 -37.06 -5.88
N LYS A 247 -1.68 -37.36 -6.91
CA LYS A 247 -0.23 -37.57 -6.76
C LYS A 247 0.57 -36.29 -6.98
N THR A 248 0.08 -35.40 -7.84
CA THR A 248 0.77 -34.16 -8.20
C THR A 248 -0.02 -32.92 -7.77
N PHE A 249 0.69 -31.80 -7.61
CA PHE A 249 0.09 -30.51 -7.26
C PHE A 249 -0.92 -30.05 -8.33
N ASP A 250 -0.58 -30.16 -9.62
CA ASP A 250 -1.46 -29.73 -10.72
C ASP A 250 -2.81 -30.47 -10.72
N GLN A 251 -2.81 -31.74 -10.33
CA GLN A 251 -4.04 -32.51 -10.18
C GLN A 251 -4.85 -32.04 -8.98
N PHE A 252 -4.19 -31.69 -7.88
CA PHE A 252 -4.86 -31.13 -6.70
C PHE A 252 -5.47 -29.77 -7.03
N GLU A 253 -4.74 -28.87 -7.68
CA GLU A 253 -5.20 -27.53 -8.05
C GLU A 253 -6.45 -27.56 -8.93
N LYS A 254 -6.48 -28.42 -9.95
CA LYS A 254 -7.65 -28.55 -10.85
C LYS A 254 -8.91 -29.08 -10.15
N ASN A 255 -8.75 -29.92 -9.13
CA ASN A 255 -9.86 -30.61 -8.47
C ASN A 255 -10.26 -29.97 -7.12
N ALA A 256 -9.46 -29.04 -6.59
CA ALA A 256 -9.78 -28.28 -5.39
C ALA A 256 -10.80 -27.18 -5.72
N THR A 257 -12.08 -27.55 -5.74
CA THR A 257 -13.17 -26.63 -6.12
C THR A 257 -13.96 -26.08 -4.94
N GLU A 258 -14.15 -26.86 -3.88
CA GLU A 258 -15.12 -26.58 -2.82
C GLU A 258 -14.49 -26.55 -1.43
N GLY A 259 -14.92 -25.60 -0.58
CA GLY A 259 -14.49 -25.42 0.81
C GLY A 259 -14.17 -23.96 1.12
N ASP A 260 -14.48 -23.51 2.34
CA ASP A 260 -14.19 -22.17 2.83
C ASP A 260 -12.70 -21.83 2.69
N LEU A 261 -11.78 -22.74 3.05
CA LEU A 261 -10.33 -22.53 2.89
C LEU A 261 -9.91 -22.40 1.42
N ILE A 262 -10.55 -23.15 0.52
CA ILE A 262 -10.31 -23.03 -0.92
C ILE A 262 -10.87 -21.70 -1.43
N ILE A 263 -12.03 -21.26 -0.95
CA ILE A 263 -12.64 -19.97 -1.28
C ILE A 263 -11.72 -18.81 -0.82
N GLN A 264 -11.13 -18.89 0.38
CA GLN A 264 -10.18 -17.89 0.88
C GLN A 264 -8.97 -17.75 -0.04
N VAL A 265 -8.45 -18.88 -0.54
CA VAL A 265 -7.33 -18.88 -1.47
C VAL A 265 -7.74 -18.37 -2.86
N LYS A 266 -8.87 -18.83 -3.39
CA LYS A 266 -9.34 -18.45 -4.74
C LYS A 266 -9.81 -17.00 -4.84
N SER A 267 -10.33 -16.44 -3.74
CA SER A 267 -10.65 -15.02 -3.64
C SER A 267 -9.41 -14.12 -3.59
N GLY A 268 -8.22 -14.70 -3.35
CA GLY A 268 -6.98 -13.96 -3.19
C GLY A 268 -6.83 -13.29 -1.82
N ALA A 269 -7.67 -13.65 -0.84
CA ALA A 269 -7.66 -13.04 0.48
C ALA A 269 -6.40 -13.40 1.28
N LYS A 270 -6.09 -14.70 1.38
CA LYS A 270 -4.87 -15.17 2.06
C LYS A 270 -4.48 -16.56 1.61
N GLY A 271 -3.17 -16.77 1.48
CA GLY A 271 -2.60 -18.06 1.11
C GLY A 271 -2.68 -18.35 -0.38
N SER A 272 -2.21 -19.55 -0.74
CA SER A 272 -2.22 -20.07 -2.11
C SER A 272 -2.60 -21.55 -2.07
N LEU A 273 -2.98 -22.12 -3.20
CA LEU A 273 -3.30 -23.56 -3.26
C LEU A 273 -2.06 -24.40 -2.91
N TYR A 274 -0.87 -23.87 -3.18
CA TYR A 274 0.40 -24.47 -2.79
C TYR A 274 0.55 -24.55 -1.27
N HIS A 275 0.24 -23.48 -0.54
CA HIS A 275 0.26 -23.51 0.92
C HIS A 275 -0.71 -24.55 1.49
N LEU A 276 -1.93 -24.63 0.95
CA LEU A 276 -2.89 -25.67 1.36
C LEU A 276 -2.34 -27.07 1.08
N TYR A 277 -1.74 -27.29 -0.08
CA TYR A 277 -1.10 -28.56 -0.43
C TYR A 277 0.03 -28.93 0.56
N GLN A 278 0.86 -27.96 0.97
CA GLN A 278 1.91 -28.16 1.96
C GLN A 278 1.37 -28.57 3.34
N MET A 279 0.23 -27.99 3.74
CA MET A 279 -0.41 -28.33 5.01
C MET A 279 -0.90 -29.78 5.04
N VAL A 280 -1.44 -30.29 3.93
CA VAL A 280 -2.17 -31.58 3.93
C VAL A 280 -1.43 -32.75 3.27
N LYS A 281 -0.42 -32.50 2.42
CA LYS A 281 0.23 -33.54 1.62
C LYS A 281 1.73 -33.67 1.84
N CYS A 282 2.50 -32.65 1.48
CA CYS A 282 3.94 -32.63 1.68
C CYS A 282 4.47 -31.19 1.59
N VAL A 283 5.46 -30.84 2.42
CA VAL A 283 6.11 -29.52 2.35
C VAL A 283 6.85 -29.34 1.02
N GLY A 284 7.44 -30.43 0.49
CA GLY A 284 8.00 -30.46 -0.85
C GLY A 284 9.53 -30.36 -0.89
N PRO A 285 10.10 -30.00 -2.06
CA PRO A 285 11.55 -29.97 -2.26
C PRO A 285 12.23 -28.88 -1.43
N GLN A 286 13.44 -29.18 -0.98
CA GLN A 286 14.36 -28.30 -0.24
C GLN A 286 15.74 -28.36 -0.92
N ASP A 287 16.63 -27.39 -0.65
CA ASP A 287 17.92 -27.26 -1.36
C ASP A 287 18.72 -28.57 -1.47
N ASN A 288 18.75 -29.37 -0.40
CA ASN A 288 19.48 -30.64 -0.34
C ASN A 288 18.59 -31.85 -0.02
N GLY A 289 17.31 -31.82 -0.38
CA GLY A 289 16.44 -32.97 -0.14
C GLY A 289 14.97 -32.74 -0.42
N HIS A 290 14.13 -33.62 0.09
CA HIS A 290 12.68 -33.54 -0.09
C HIS A 290 11.98 -33.91 1.21
N VAL A 291 11.12 -33.01 1.67
CA VAL A 291 10.29 -33.22 2.86
C VAL A 291 8.98 -33.85 2.39
N LYS A 292 8.82 -35.14 2.68
CA LYS A 292 7.67 -35.94 2.24
C LYS A 292 6.46 -35.74 3.16
N SER A 293 6.72 -35.49 4.44
CA SER A 293 5.68 -35.28 5.44
C SER A 293 4.99 -33.93 5.23
N SER A 294 3.71 -33.86 5.62
CA SER A 294 2.93 -32.62 5.67
C SER A 294 3.00 -31.97 7.05
N TYR A 295 2.62 -30.70 7.16
CA TYR A 295 2.51 -30.05 8.47
C TYR A 295 1.42 -30.68 9.35
N TRP A 296 0.38 -31.27 8.76
CA TRP A 296 -0.66 -31.97 9.51
C TRP A 296 -0.19 -33.30 10.10
N GLU A 297 0.56 -34.09 9.33
CA GLU A 297 1.09 -35.38 9.80
C GLU A 297 2.27 -35.20 10.76
N GLY A 298 2.95 -34.06 10.67
CA GLY A 298 4.13 -33.73 11.47
C GLY A 298 5.42 -34.15 10.77
N LEU A 299 6.48 -33.38 11.00
CA LEU A 299 7.79 -33.61 10.38
C LEU A 299 8.59 -34.61 11.20
N ASN A 300 9.29 -35.52 10.52
CA ASN A 300 10.31 -36.34 11.19
C ASN A 300 11.47 -35.46 11.69
N PRO A 301 12.23 -35.87 12.73
CA PRO A 301 13.32 -35.05 13.26
C PRO A 301 14.35 -34.61 12.20
N TRP A 302 14.71 -35.49 11.27
CA TRP A 302 15.63 -35.15 10.18
C TRP A 302 15.01 -34.22 9.13
N GLU A 303 13.72 -34.38 8.81
CA GLU A 303 12.98 -33.48 7.90
C GLU A 303 12.82 -32.08 8.51
N ALA A 304 12.59 -32.01 9.82
CA ALA A 304 12.50 -30.77 10.56
C ALA A 304 13.82 -30.00 10.52
N VAL A 305 14.96 -30.67 10.70
CA VAL A 305 16.29 -30.05 10.56
C VAL A 305 16.53 -29.57 9.12
N LEU A 306 16.16 -30.37 8.12
CA LEU A 306 16.29 -29.98 6.71
C LEU A 306 15.46 -28.72 6.40
N HIS A 307 14.22 -28.68 6.86
CA HIS A 307 13.32 -27.54 6.67
C HIS A 307 13.81 -26.29 7.43
N ALA A 308 14.26 -26.46 8.67
CA ALA A 308 14.82 -25.35 9.45
C ALA A 308 16.05 -24.72 8.78
N LYS A 309 16.90 -25.54 8.15
CA LYS A 309 18.09 -25.06 7.42
C LYS A 309 17.71 -24.15 6.25
N THR A 310 16.74 -24.54 5.43
CA THR A 310 16.31 -23.71 4.29
C THR A 310 15.61 -22.43 4.77
N SER A 311 14.75 -22.53 5.79
CA SER A 311 14.14 -21.37 6.43
C SER A 311 15.17 -20.39 6.98
N TYR A 312 16.27 -20.88 7.57
CA TYR A 312 17.36 -20.05 8.06
C TYR A 312 18.04 -19.25 6.93
N TYR A 313 18.32 -19.87 5.78
CA TYR A 313 18.88 -19.13 4.64
C TYR A 313 17.93 -18.08 4.09
N ALA A 314 16.63 -18.40 4.00
CA ALA A 314 15.62 -17.43 3.60
C ALA A 314 15.57 -16.24 4.58
N LEU A 315 15.62 -16.50 5.89
CA LEU A 315 15.65 -15.46 6.92
C LEU A 315 16.91 -14.58 6.82
N LEU A 316 18.07 -15.17 6.57
CA LEU A 316 19.31 -14.43 6.33
C LEU A 316 19.20 -13.51 5.11
N GLN A 317 18.55 -13.98 4.03
CA GLN A 317 18.32 -13.17 2.83
C GLN A 317 17.35 -12.02 3.13
N SER A 318 16.27 -12.27 3.87
CA SER A 318 15.35 -11.23 4.34
C SER A 318 16.03 -10.20 5.25
N GLY A 319 17.09 -10.57 5.95
CA GLY A 319 17.89 -9.67 6.78
C GLY A 319 18.74 -8.66 6.00
N LYS A 320 18.91 -8.82 4.68
CA LYS A 320 19.72 -7.92 3.82
C LYS A 320 18.97 -6.67 3.34
N ILE A 321 18.17 -6.06 4.22
CA ILE A 321 17.31 -4.89 3.91
C ILE A 321 18.15 -3.66 3.51
N TRP A 322 19.40 -3.57 3.96
CA TRP A 322 20.27 -2.41 3.70
C TRP A 322 20.76 -2.30 2.25
N GLU A 323 20.89 -3.41 1.53
CA GLU A 323 21.36 -3.44 0.14
C GLU A 323 20.39 -2.68 -0.79
N PRO A 324 19.08 -3.02 -0.85
CA PRO A 324 18.13 -2.27 -1.67
C PRO A 324 17.94 -0.83 -1.19
N GLY A 325 17.94 -0.59 0.13
CA GLY A 325 17.79 0.77 0.68
C GLY A 325 18.93 1.72 0.28
N TYR A 326 20.16 1.22 0.24
CA TYR A 326 21.31 2.00 -0.23
C TYR A 326 21.25 2.27 -1.74
N SER A 327 20.90 1.25 -2.53
CA SER A 327 20.72 1.39 -3.98
C SER A 327 19.63 2.42 -4.32
N TYR A 328 18.48 2.33 -3.63
CA TYR A 328 17.39 3.29 -3.77
C TYR A 328 17.84 4.71 -3.46
N SER A 329 18.50 4.91 -2.31
CA SER A 329 18.99 6.24 -1.91
C SER A 329 19.93 6.84 -2.96
N LYS A 330 20.85 6.04 -3.50
CA LYS A 330 21.79 6.46 -4.54
C LYS A 330 21.06 6.93 -5.80
N ASN A 331 20.04 6.20 -6.23
CA ASN A 331 19.24 6.58 -7.40
C ASN A 331 18.44 7.85 -7.16
N VAL A 332 17.81 8.00 -5.99
CA VAL A 332 17.06 9.23 -5.64
C VAL A 332 17.98 10.44 -5.66
N PHE A 333 19.16 10.36 -5.03
CA PHE A 333 20.11 11.48 -5.02
C PHE A 333 20.61 11.87 -6.41
N ASN A 334 20.75 10.90 -7.32
CA ASN A 334 21.20 11.16 -8.68
C ASN A 334 20.10 11.71 -9.60
N LEU A 335 18.83 11.41 -9.31
CA LEU A 335 17.70 11.75 -10.19
C LEU A 335 16.80 12.87 -9.64
N GLN A 336 16.98 13.32 -8.41
CA GLN A 336 16.14 14.35 -7.78
C GLN A 336 16.13 15.72 -8.49
N GLY A 337 17.13 16.01 -9.34
CA GLY A 337 17.19 17.24 -10.13
C GLY A 337 16.34 17.22 -11.39
N LEU A 338 15.94 16.02 -11.84
CA LEU A 338 15.17 15.82 -13.06
C LEU A 338 13.72 16.24 -12.87
N HIS A 339 13.25 17.12 -13.75
CA HIS A 339 11.84 17.51 -13.83
C HIS A 339 11.43 17.79 -15.27
N VAL A 340 10.12 17.75 -15.52
CA VAL A 340 9.54 18.10 -16.82
C VAL A 340 9.12 19.56 -16.79
N ASP A 341 9.57 20.34 -17.77
CA ASP A 341 9.20 21.75 -17.88
C ASP A 341 7.82 21.94 -18.53
N TYR A 342 7.34 23.18 -18.56
CA TYR A 342 6.06 23.53 -19.19
C TYR A 342 6.01 23.28 -20.70
N LEU A 343 7.17 23.04 -21.35
CA LEU A 343 7.26 22.70 -22.76
C LEU A 343 7.36 21.18 -22.99
N GLY A 344 7.27 20.36 -21.93
CA GLY A 344 7.32 18.91 -22.01
C GLY A 344 8.72 18.33 -22.26
N ARG A 345 9.77 19.06 -21.86
CA ARG A 345 11.17 18.65 -21.97
C ARG A 345 11.69 18.19 -20.61
N LEU A 346 12.55 17.18 -20.62
CA LEU A 346 13.21 16.69 -19.41
C LEU A 346 14.46 17.55 -19.12
N ILE A 347 14.52 18.16 -17.93
CA ILE A 347 15.59 19.08 -17.53
C ILE A 347 16.27 18.57 -16.26
N ASP A 348 17.60 18.60 -16.23
CA ASP A 348 18.43 18.45 -15.03
C ASP A 348 19.26 19.73 -14.82
N GLY A 349 18.79 20.60 -13.92
CA GLY A 349 19.39 21.92 -13.71
C GLY A 349 19.30 22.79 -14.97
N GLU A 350 20.42 22.99 -15.65
CA GLU A 350 20.50 23.75 -16.91
C GLU A 350 20.59 22.83 -18.15
N ILE A 351 20.75 21.53 -17.94
CA ILE A 351 20.93 20.55 -19.02
C ILE A 351 19.56 20.10 -19.49
N MET A 352 19.27 20.34 -20.76
CA MET A 352 18.11 19.77 -21.44
C MET A 352 18.49 18.39 -21.99
N ILE A 353 17.74 17.37 -21.58
CA ILE A 353 17.89 16.03 -22.12
C ILE A 353 16.98 15.96 -23.35
N GLU A 354 17.58 15.75 -24.53
CA GLU A 354 16.84 15.55 -25.79
C GLU A 354 16.04 14.25 -25.74
N ASN A 355 14.88 14.32 -25.11
CA ASN A 355 13.87 13.27 -25.14
C ASN A 355 12.51 13.98 -25.10
N SER A 356 11.71 13.83 -26.15
CA SER A 356 10.35 14.37 -26.17
C SER A 356 9.50 13.56 -25.21
N VAL A 357 9.35 14.03 -23.97
CA VAL A 357 8.42 13.41 -23.01
C VAL A 357 6.98 13.51 -23.53
N LEU A 358 6.70 14.49 -24.40
CA LEU A 358 5.40 14.65 -25.07
C LEU A 358 5.07 13.52 -26.04
N ASP A 359 6.07 12.80 -26.56
CA ASP A 359 5.85 11.65 -27.44
C ASP A 359 5.49 10.38 -26.65
N THR A 360 5.65 10.43 -25.32
CA THR A 360 5.37 9.32 -24.42
C THR A 360 4.15 9.63 -23.55
N MET A 361 3.17 8.72 -23.54
CA MET A 361 2.07 8.83 -22.55
C MET A 361 2.61 8.56 -21.15
N ASP A 362 2.12 9.31 -20.17
CA ASP A 362 2.41 8.99 -18.77
C ASP A 362 1.85 7.59 -18.46
N SER A 363 2.70 6.74 -17.89
CA SER A 363 2.35 5.43 -17.32
C SER A 363 1.05 5.37 -16.50
N SER A 364 0.67 6.46 -15.83
CA SER A 364 -0.59 6.55 -15.04
C SER A 364 -1.85 6.57 -15.90
N ILE A 365 -1.74 6.97 -17.16
CA ILE A 365 -2.83 7.05 -18.14
C ILE A 365 -2.96 5.72 -18.92
N ILE A 366 -1.97 4.83 -18.81
CA ILE A 366 -1.99 3.53 -19.48
C ILE A 366 -3.06 2.66 -18.82
N LEU A 367 -4.06 2.31 -19.62
CA LEU A 367 -5.16 1.44 -19.22
C LEU A 367 -4.67 0.00 -19.08
N SER A 368 -5.23 -0.73 -18.11
CA SER A 368 -5.09 -2.18 -18.06
C SER A 368 -5.71 -2.85 -19.29
N ASP A 369 -5.17 -4.01 -19.68
CA ASP A 369 -5.70 -4.83 -20.77
C ASP A 369 -7.20 -5.12 -20.60
N ASP A 370 -7.63 -5.38 -19.36
CA ASP A 370 -9.03 -5.64 -19.02
C ASP A 370 -9.92 -4.41 -19.27
N ALA A 371 -9.46 -3.21 -18.92
CA ALA A 371 -10.16 -1.96 -19.21
C ALA A 371 -10.24 -1.69 -20.71
N PHE A 372 -9.15 -1.95 -21.44
CA PHE A 372 -9.11 -1.79 -22.89
C PHE A 372 -10.09 -2.74 -23.59
N VAL A 373 -10.13 -4.01 -23.19
CA VAL A 373 -11.10 -4.99 -23.69
C VAL A 373 -12.54 -4.57 -23.40
N GLU A 374 -12.81 -4.03 -22.21
CA GLU A 374 -14.16 -3.55 -21.87
C GLU A 374 -14.58 -2.34 -22.71
N ILE A 375 -13.67 -1.40 -22.97
CA ILE A 375 -13.91 -0.27 -23.89
C ILE A 375 -14.21 -0.77 -25.30
N LEU A 376 -13.42 -1.72 -25.81
CA LEU A 376 -13.66 -2.31 -27.13
C LEU A 376 -15.03 -3.00 -27.19
N ASN A 377 -15.38 -3.78 -26.16
CA ASN A 377 -16.66 -4.48 -26.10
C ASN A 377 -17.84 -3.51 -26.05
N THR A 378 -17.75 -2.43 -25.28
CA THR A 378 -18.81 -1.43 -25.17
C THR A 378 -18.98 -0.62 -26.45
N THR A 379 -17.86 -0.17 -27.06
CA THR A 379 -17.88 0.60 -28.31
C THR A 379 -18.32 -0.22 -29.53
N LEU A 380 -17.88 -1.48 -29.64
CA LEU A 380 -18.30 -2.38 -30.73
C LEU A 380 -19.75 -2.85 -30.61
N LYS A 381 -20.30 -2.94 -29.38
CA LYS A 381 -21.70 -3.30 -29.14
C LYS A 381 -22.68 -2.16 -29.38
N THR A 382 -22.24 -0.90 -29.33
CA THR A 382 -23.09 0.22 -29.74
C THR A 382 -23.26 0.21 -31.26
N PRO A 383 -24.47 -0.03 -31.80
CA PRO A 383 -24.68 0.04 -33.25
C PRO A 383 -24.34 1.45 -33.71
N TYR A 384 -23.51 1.54 -34.76
CA TYR A 384 -23.16 2.80 -35.42
C TYR A 384 -24.46 3.49 -35.84
N LYS A 385 -24.93 4.49 -35.08
CA LYS A 385 -26.03 5.35 -35.53
C LYS A 385 -25.50 6.08 -36.76
N LYS A 386 -25.82 5.57 -37.96
CA LYS A 386 -25.66 6.32 -39.21
C LYS A 386 -26.25 7.70 -38.96
N ARG A 387 -25.42 8.74 -39.00
CA ARG A 387 -25.91 10.12 -39.08
C ARG A 387 -26.79 10.16 -40.32
N SER A 388 -28.10 10.31 -40.10
CA SER A 388 -29.04 10.64 -41.17
C SER A 388 -28.64 12.04 -41.65
N ASN A 389 -28.17 12.11 -42.90
CA ASN A 389 -28.01 13.38 -43.62
C ASN A 389 -29.36 14.05 -43.84
#